data_AF-A0A1G1J8B2-F1
#
_entry.id   AF-A0A1G1J8B2-F1
#
_cell.length_a   1.000
_cell.length_b   1.000
_cell.length_c   1.000
_cell.angle_alpha   90.00
_cell.angle_beta   90.00
_cell.angle_gamma   90.00
#
_symmetry.space_group_name_H-M   'P 1'
#
loop_
_entity.id
_entity.type
_entity.pdbx_description
1 polymer ?
#
loop_
_entity_poly.entity_id
_entity_poly.type
_entity_poly.pdbx_seq_one_letter_code
_entity_poly.pdbx_strand_id
1 'polypeptide(L)'
;MFSGKVTSLFTNRLKHGEILKIPIAHGEGNYFCDEQTLETLEQNNRIAFRYCSEQGTLGDEFNPNGSLAHIAGILNERGNILGMMPHPERSSESMLGSGDGRKIWESILSAANV
;
A
#
# COMPACT_ATOMS: atom_id res chain seq x y z
N MET A 1 6.21 3.71 -2.87
CA MET A 1 5.77 2.50 -2.16
C MET A 1 5.70 1.34 -3.14
N PHE A 2 5.78 0.08 -2.72
CA PHE A 2 5.53 -1.07 -3.59
C PHE A 2 4.33 -1.90 -3.10
N SER A 3 3.69 -2.60 -4.02
CA SER A 3 2.63 -3.58 -3.73
C SER A 3 3.19 -4.88 -3.13
N GLY A 4 2.54 -5.38 -2.09
CA GLY A 4 2.87 -6.65 -1.45
C GLY A 4 2.48 -7.87 -2.30
N LYS A 5 2.72 -9.08 -1.75
CA LYS A 5 2.41 -10.37 -2.40
C LYS A 5 0.92 -10.65 -2.56
N VAL A 6 0.09 -9.88 -1.90
CA VAL A 6 -1.34 -10.15 -1.75
C VAL A 6 -2.14 -9.72 -2.97
N THR A 7 -2.93 -10.64 -3.51
CA THR A 7 -3.97 -10.34 -4.48
C THR A 7 -5.29 -10.14 -3.72
N SER A 8 -5.86 -8.94 -3.80
CA SER A 8 -7.08 -8.55 -3.08
C SER A 8 -8.02 -7.74 -3.96
N LEU A 9 -9.17 -7.33 -3.42
CA LEU A 9 -10.08 -6.39 -4.09
C LEU A 9 -9.38 -5.07 -4.50
N PHE A 10 -8.31 -4.70 -3.80
CA PHE A 10 -7.61 -3.42 -3.98
C PHE A 10 -6.31 -3.53 -4.78
N THR A 11 -5.81 -4.75 -5.03
CA THR A 11 -4.46 -4.98 -5.59
C THR A 11 -4.45 -5.92 -6.80
N ASN A 12 -5.59 -6.43 -7.25
CA ASN A 12 -5.66 -7.42 -8.34
C ASN A 12 -5.22 -6.90 -9.73
N ARG A 13 -5.09 -5.59 -9.93
CA ARG A 13 -4.51 -4.99 -11.15
C ARG A 13 -3.05 -4.57 -10.99
N LEU A 14 -2.46 -4.83 -9.83
CA LEU A 14 -1.05 -4.56 -9.56
C LEU A 14 -0.23 -5.84 -9.73
N LYS A 15 0.96 -5.73 -10.32
CA LYS A 15 1.95 -6.81 -10.24
C LYS A 15 2.49 -6.86 -8.82
N HIS A 16 2.91 -8.03 -8.36
CA HIS A 16 3.63 -8.14 -7.09
C HIS A 16 4.94 -7.35 -7.16
N GLY A 17 5.19 -6.50 -6.17
CA GLY A 17 6.38 -5.63 -6.11
C GLY A 17 6.31 -4.43 -7.04
N GLU A 18 5.14 -4.15 -7.64
CA GLU A 18 4.97 -2.98 -8.49
C GLU A 18 5.14 -1.70 -7.67
N ILE A 19 6.04 -0.83 -8.15
CA ILE A 19 6.36 0.43 -7.51
C ILE A 19 5.31 1.46 -7.93
N LEU A 20 4.75 2.14 -6.94
CA LEU A 20 3.73 3.17 -7.09
C LEU A 20 4.18 4.47 -6.44
N LYS A 21 4.06 5.57 -7.20
CA LYS A 21 4.27 6.92 -6.69
C LYS A 21 2.94 7.50 -6.23
N ILE A 22 2.68 7.44 -4.92
CA ILE A 22 1.45 7.91 -4.28
C ILE A 22 1.76 9.04 -3.28
N PRO A 23 1.00 10.16 -3.30
CA PRO A 23 1.15 11.25 -2.35
C PRO A 23 0.90 10.84 -0.90
N ILE A 24 1.53 11.57 0.01
CA ILE A 24 1.42 11.39 1.46
C ILE A 24 1.15 12.77 2.08
N ALA A 25 0.21 12.86 3.02
CA ALA A 25 -0.15 14.13 3.67
C ALA A 25 -0.68 13.89 5.09
N HIS A 26 0.19 13.43 6.00
CA HIS A 26 -0.19 13.12 7.39
C HIS A 26 0.83 13.66 8.40
N GLY A 27 0.35 14.07 9.58
CA GLY A 27 1.17 14.35 10.75
C GLY A 27 1.37 13.13 11.66
N GLU A 28 0.40 12.22 11.69
CA GLU A 28 0.35 11.05 12.58
C GLU A 28 0.12 9.76 11.77
N GLY A 29 1.12 9.38 10.97
CA GLY A 29 1.03 8.22 10.06
C GLY A 29 1.90 7.02 10.44
N ASN A 30 2.60 7.07 11.57
CA ASN A 30 3.50 6.00 12.02
C ASN A 30 2.67 4.76 12.40
N TYR A 31 2.70 3.73 11.56
CA TYR A 31 2.08 2.45 11.89
C TYR A 31 2.95 1.68 12.87
N PHE A 32 2.35 1.19 13.96
CA PHE A 32 3.00 0.32 14.94
C PHE A 32 2.03 -0.77 15.39
N CYS A 33 2.58 -1.90 15.81
CA CYS A 33 1.85 -3.00 16.44
C CYS A 33 2.83 -3.87 17.23
N ASP A 34 2.33 -4.81 18.02
CA ASP A 34 3.18 -5.79 18.69
C ASP A 34 3.77 -6.83 17.71
N GLU A 35 4.78 -7.56 18.18
CA GLU A 35 5.52 -8.54 17.38
C GLU A 35 4.61 -9.66 16.85
N GLN A 36 3.68 -10.15 17.68
CA GLN A 36 2.74 -11.20 17.29
C GLN A 36 1.82 -10.74 16.15
N THR A 37 1.35 -9.49 16.21
CA THR A 37 0.51 -8.89 15.18
C THR A 37 1.30 -8.71 13.88
N LEU A 38 2.55 -8.21 13.97
CA LEU A 38 3.42 -8.09 12.80
C LEU A 38 3.65 -9.45 12.14
N GLU A 39 4.02 -10.47 12.91
CA GLU A 39 4.23 -11.84 12.42
C GLU A 39 2.96 -12.36 11.72
N THR A 40 1.79 -12.17 12.35
CA THR A 40 0.51 -12.60 11.77
C THR A 40 0.19 -11.85 10.48
N LEU A 41 0.57 -10.58 10.34
CA LEU A 41 0.39 -9.80 9.12
C LEU A 41 1.33 -10.30 7.99
N GLU A 42 2.59 -10.60 8.31
CA GLU A 42 3.57 -11.14 7.36
C GLU A 42 3.18 -12.54 6.86
N GLN A 43 2.93 -13.47 7.79
CA GLN A 43 2.62 -14.87 7.48
C GLN A 43 1.36 -15.00 6.62
N ASN A 44 0.35 -14.18 6.90
CA ASN A 44 -0.91 -14.21 6.15
C ASN A 44 -0.90 -13.29 4.91
N ASN A 45 0.25 -12.73 4.53
CA ASN A 45 0.38 -11.77 3.42
C ASN A 45 -0.64 -10.63 3.50
N ARG A 46 -0.86 -10.03 4.67
CA ARG A 46 -1.85 -8.95 4.84
C ARG A 46 -1.26 -7.55 4.73
N ILE A 47 0.03 -7.43 4.44
CA ILE A 47 0.69 -6.14 4.19
C ILE A 47 0.57 -5.84 2.71
N ALA A 48 -0.34 -4.92 2.37
CA ALA A 48 -0.65 -4.58 0.99
C ALA A 48 0.39 -3.65 0.38
N PHE A 49 0.97 -2.74 1.17
CA PHE A 49 1.92 -1.76 0.68
C PHE A 49 3.04 -1.48 1.69
N ARG A 50 4.26 -1.28 1.17
CA ARG A 50 5.40 -0.77 1.94
C ARG A 50 6.02 0.46 1.30
N TYR A 51 6.46 1.40 2.13
CA TYR A 51 7.33 2.50 1.71
C TYR A 51 8.67 1.95 1.20
N CYS A 52 9.19 2.55 0.14
CA CYS A 52 10.40 2.11 -0.53
C CYS A 52 10.94 3.25 -1.41
N SER A 53 12.18 3.09 -1.88
CA SER A 53 12.77 3.94 -2.91
C SER A 53 12.06 3.80 -4.27
N GLU A 54 12.45 4.62 -5.24
CA GLU A 54 11.99 4.52 -6.64
C GLU A 54 12.42 3.22 -7.32
N GLN A 55 13.37 2.48 -6.75
CA GLN A 55 13.84 1.17 -7.22
C GLN A 55 13.26 0.00 -6.41
N GLY A 56 12.38 0.28 -5.45
CA GLY A 56 11.74 -0.75 -4.62
C GLY A 56 12.58 -1.19 -3.42
N THR A 57 13.68 -0.49 -3.14
CA THR A 57 14.55 -0.80 -2.00
C THR A 57 13.93 -0.28 -0.71
N LEU A 58 13.98 -1.09 0.36
CA LEU A 58 13.61 -0.66 1.71
C LEU A 58 14.79 0.04 2.38
N GLY A 59 14.49 1.06 3.17
CA GLY A 59 15.47 1.86 3.91
C GLY A 59 14.73 2.89 4.74
N ASP A 60 15.26 3.19 5.94
CA ASP A 60 14.63 4.13 6.87
C ASP A 60 14.52 5.53 6.27
N GLU A 61 15.43 5.91 5.36
CA GLU A 61 15.39 7.15 4.60
C GLU A 61 14.19 7.25 3.64
N PHE A 62 13.63 6.10 3.25
CA PHE A 62 12.43 6.01 2.39
C PHE A 62 11.15 5.78 3.19
N ASN A 63 11.23 5.70 4.52
CA ASN A 63 10.10 5.50 5.43
C ASN A 63 9.73 6.85 6.09
N PRO A 64 8.84 7.64 5.48
CA PRO A 64 8.68 9.06 5.80
C PRO A 64 8.10 9.33 7.19
N ASN A 65 7.54 8.31 7.83
CA ASN A 65 6.91 8.41 9.14
C ASN A 65 7.45 7.40 10.15
N GLY A 66 8.48 6.62 9.80
CA GLY A 66 9.07 5.60 10.69
C GLY A 66 8.17 4.41 10.98
N SER A 67 7.18 4.11 10.11
CA SER A 67 6.27 2.98 10.31
C SER A 67 7.02 1.66 10.47
N LEU A 68 6.58 0.82 11.39
CA LEU A 68 7.12 -0.52 11.61
C LEU A 68 7.14 -1.31 10.29
N ALA A 69 8.29 -1.92 10.00
CA ALA A 69 8.53 -2.67 8.77
C ALA A 69 8.19 -1.89 7.48
N HIS A 70 8.26 -0.56 7.48
CA HIS A 70 7.92 0.29 6.34
C HIS A 70 6.45 0.17 5.89
N ILE A 71 5.54 -0.28 6.76
CA ILE A 71 4.14 -0.53 6.40
C ILE A 71 3.44 0.77 5.98
N ALA A 72 2.87 0.77 4.78
CA ALA A 72 2.08 1.89 4.25
C ALA A 72 0.58 1.55 4.16
N GLY A 73 0.23 0.27 4.14
CA GLY A 73 -1.15 -0.20 4.20
C GLY A 73 -1.29 -1.70 4.44
N ILE A 74 -2.38 -2.07 5.11
CA ILE A 74 -2.71 -3.44 5.52
C ILE A 74 -4.14 -3.81 5.15
N LEU A 75 -4.38 -5.11 5.00
CA LEU A 75 -5.69 -5.69 4.79
C LEU A 75 -6.20 -6.39 6.05
N ASN A 76 -7.52 -6.43 6.23
CA ASN A 76 -8.13 -7.32 7.22
C ASN A 76 -7.99 -8.81 6.82
N GLU A 77 -8.39 -9.71 7.71
CA GLU A 77 -8.32 -11.18 7.49
C GLU A 77 -9.01 -11.65 6.21
N ARG A 78 -10.14 -11.04 5.85
CA ARG A 78 -10.90 -11.41 4.66
C ARG A 78 -10.39 -10.72 3.38
N GLY A 79 -9.39 -9.84 3.47
CA GLY A 79 -8.87 -9.08 2.33
C GLY A 79 -9.84 -8.06 1.74
N ASN A 80 -10.94 -7.73 2.43
CA ASN A 80 -12.03 -6.89 1.93
C ASN A 80 -12.09 -5.49 2.57
N ILE A 81 -11.18 -5.20 3.50
CA ILE A 81 -10.98 -3.86 4.06
C ILE A 81 -9.49 -3.54 3.92
N LEU A 82 -9.17 -2.41 3.28
CA LEU A 82 -7.82 -1.86 3.18
C LEU A 82 -7.73 -0.60 4.04
N GLY A 83 -6.78 -0.61 4.98
CA GLY A 83 -6.31 0.60 5.66
C GLY A 83 -4.97 1.02 5.06
N MET A 84 -4.85 2.27 4.62
CA MET A 84 -3.58 2.79 4.10
C MET A 84 -3.43 4.27 4.41
N MET A 85 -2.17 4.71 4.55
CA MET A 85 -1.83 6.11 4.80
C MET A 85 -1.60 6.95 3.53
N PRO A 86 -1.02 6.42 2.44
CA PRO A 86 -0.91 7.18 1.18
C PRO A 86 -2.28 7.47 0.57
N HIS A 87 -2.36 8.54 -0.22
CA HIS A 87 -3.60 9.07 -0.83
C HIS A 87 -3.69 8.74 -2.33
N PRO A 88 -4.16 7.54 -2.73
CA PRO A 88 -4.25 7.14 -4.14
C PRO A 88 -5.25 7.97 -4.94
N GLU A 89 -6.24 8.57 -4.30
CA GLU A 89 -7.18 9.51 -4.93
C GLU A 89 -6.46 10.75 -5.47
N ARG A 90 -5.37 11.18 -4.82
CA ARG A 90 -4.56 12.35 -5.22
C ARG A 90 -3.55 12.05 -6.33
N SER A 91 -3.48 10.80 -6.79
CA SER A 91 -2.63 10.38 -7.92
C SER A 91 -3.38 9.46 -8.88
N SER A 92 -4.67 9.74 -9.10
CA SER A 92 -5.49 9.00 -10.05
C SER A 92 -5.42 9.56 -11.48
N GLU A 93 -4.73 10.67 -11.70
CA GLU A 93 -4.55 11.29 -13.01
C GLU A 93 -3.14 11.87 -13.18
N SER A 94 -2.56 11.73 -14.37
CA SER A 94 -1.21 12.24 -14.66
C SER A 94 -1.06 13.74 -14.37
N MET A 95 -2.12 14.53 -14.57
CA MET A 95 -2.13 15.96 -14.24
C MET A 95 -1.95 16.25 -12.73
N LEU A 96 -2.22 15.28 -11.86
CA LEU A 96 -2.01 15.38 -10.40
C LEU A 96 -0.59 14.97 -9.97
N GLY A 97 0.33 14.74 -10.93
CA GLY A 97 1.73 14.40 -10.70
C GLY A 97 2.05 12.91 -10.74
N SER A 98 1.03 12.03 -10.75
CA SER A 98 1.15 10.59 -10.99
C SER A 98 -0.23 10.01 -11.32
N GLY A 99 -0.28 8.98 -12.17
CA GLY A 99 -1.49 8.21 -12.45
C GLY A 99 -1.57 6.87 -11.72
N ASP A 100 -0.59 6.55 -10.87
CA ASP A 100 -0.46 5.23 -10.25
C ASP A 100 -1.60 4.88 -9.29
N GLY A 101 -2.18 5.88 -8.62
CA GLY A 101 -3.30 5.68 -7.70
C GLY A 101 -4.54 5.12 -8.38
N ARG A 102 -4.70 5.38 -9.69
CA ARG A 102 -5.80 4.84 -10.51
C ARG A 102 -5.86 3.32 -10.49
N LYS A 103 -4.70 2.64 -10.46
CA LYS A 103 -4.62 1.17 -10.51
C LYS A 103 -5.30 0.50 -9.32
N ILE A 104 -5.36 1.18 -8.17
CA ILE A 104 -6.09 0.70 -6.99
C ILE A 104 -7.61 0.77 -7.24
N TRP A 105 -8.09 1.86 -7.84
CA TRP A 105 -9.50 2.00 -8.23
C TRP A 105 -9.90 1.02 -9.33
N GLU A 106 -9.04 0.80 -10.32
CA GLU A 106 -9.23 -0.23 -11.36
C GLU A 106 -9.31 -1.64 -10.75
N SER A 107 -8.54 -1.91 -9.68
CA SER A 107 -8.66 -3.16 -8.92
C SER A 107 -10.03 -3.30 -8.27
N ILE A 108 -10.56 -2.24 -7.67
CA ILE A 108 -11.89 -2.22 -7.04
C ILE A 108 -12.97 -2.49 -8.10
N LEU A 109 -12.95 -1.75 -9.21
CA LEU A 109 -13.93 -1.91 -10.30
C LEU A 109 -13.89 -3.33 -10.87
N SER A 110 -12.69 -3.84 -11.14
CA SER A 110 -12.50 -5.19 -11.65
C SER A 110 -13.01 -6.27 -10.68
N ALA A 111 -12.93 -6.05 -9.37
CA ALA A 111 -13.40 -7.00 -8.38
C ALA A 111 -14.92 -6.92 -8.17
N ALA A 112 -15.52 -5.75 -8.43
CA ALA A 112 -16.95 -5.52 -8.36
C ALA A 112 -17.71 -5.95 -9.63
N ASN A 113 -17.02 -6.45 -10.66
CA ASN A 113 -17.60 -6.83 -11.96
C ASN A 113 -18.45 -5.71 -12.60
N VAL A 114 -18.01 -4.46 -12.46
CA VAL A 114 -18.62 -3.28 -13.10
C VAL A 114 -17.69 -2.66 -14.12
#